data_AF-A0A658NM75-F1
#
_entry.id   AF-A0A658NM75-F1
#
_cell.length_a   1.000
_cell.length_b   1.000
_cell.length_c   1.000
_cell.angle_alpha   90.00
_cell.angle_beta   90.00
_cell.angle_gamma   90.00
#
_symmetry.space_group_name_H-M   'P 1'
#
loop_
_entity.id
_entity.type
_entity.pdbx_description
1 polymer ?
#
loop_
_entity_poly.entity_id
_entity_poly.type
_entity_poly.pdbx_seq_one_letter_code
_entity_poly.pdbx_strand_id
1 'polypeptide(L)'
;PPSLDELAQRFSLRKEPLIRTFRQDTGLTPGSFLNISRVEFAKARLRAGDDIADVGYQSGFADQSHFHKTFVSYTAATPRQYATGR
;
A
#
# COMPACT_ATOMS: atom_id res chain seq x y z
N PRO A 1 4.32 -0.01 7.72
CA PRO A 1 4.13 1.46 7.63
C PRO A 1 3.26 1.96 8.77
N PRO A 2 3.54 3.17 9.30
CA PRO A 2 2.82 3.70 10.45
C PRO A 2 1.37 4.04 10.09
N SER A 3 0.45 3.88 11.03
CA SER A 3 -0.95 4.26 10.90
C SER A 3 -1.13 5.78 10.89
N LEU A 4 -2.30 6.26 10.43
CA LEU A 4 -2.63 7.67 10.53
C LEU A 4 -2.69 8.18 11.97
N ASP A 5 -3.06 7.33 12.93
CA ASP A 5 -3.01 7.66 14.36
C ASP A 5 -1.58 7.91 14.83
N GLU A 6 -0.66 7.05 14.43
CA GLU A 6 0.76 7.16 14.81
C GLU A 6 1.40 8.42 14.22
N LEU A 7 1.06 8.77 12.97
CA LEU A 7 1.52 10.01 12.34
C LEU A 7 0.90 11.25 13.03
N ALA A 8 -0.41 11.23 13.29
CA ALA A 8 -1.10 12.32 13.97
C ALA A 8 -0.52 12.59 15.37
N GLN A 9 -0.28 11.53 16.15
CA GLN A 9 0.36 11.64 17.47
C GLN A 9 1.80 12.17 17.36
N ARG A 10 2.59 11.64 16.44
CA ARG A 10 4.01 12.01 16.27
C ARG A 10 4.21 13.48 15.89
N PHE A 11 3.26 14.06 15.17
CA PHE A 11 3.32 15.46 14.72
C PHE A 11 2.39 16.41 15.49
N SER A 12 1.73 15.93 16.56
CA SER A 12 0.76 16.71 17.34
C SER A 12 -0.37 17.32 16.48
N LEU A 13 -0.78 16.63 15.42
CA LEU A 13 -1.82 17.07 14.50
C LEU A 13 -3.13 16.32 14.78
N ARG A 14 -4.27 17.03 14.69
CA ARG A 14 -5.58 16.36 14.64
C ARG A 14 -5.71 15.62 13.30
N LYS A 15 -6.33 14.43 13.32
CA LYS A 15 -6.47 13.54 12.15
C LYS A 15 -7.21 14.20 10.99
N GLU A 16 -8.30 14.91 11.25
CA GLU A 16 -9.16 15.46 10.20
C GLU A 16 -8.48 16.60 9.44
N PRO A 17 -7.84 17.58 10.09
CA PRO A 17 -6.99 18.54 9.41
C PRO A 17 -5.87 17.88 8.61
N LEU A 18 -5.19 16.87 9.17
CA LEU A 18 -4.10 16.15 8.49
C LEU A 18 -4.60 15.47 7.21
N ILE A 19 -5.72 14.75 7.26
CA ILE A 19 -6.30 14.11 6.08
C ILE A 19 -6.73 15.16 5.05
N ARG A 20 -7.32 16.27 5.49
CA ARG A 20 -7.77 17.34 4.59
C ARG A 20 -6.61 18.02 3.90
N THR A 21 -5.57 18.42 4.64
CA THR A 21 -4.36 19.04 4.09
C THR A 21 -3.63 18.07 3.16
N PHE A 22 -3.44 16.81 3.57
CA PHE A 22 -2.81 15.81 2.71
C PHE A 22 -3.58 15.63 1.39
N ARG A 23 -4.92 15.60 1.44
CA ARG A 23 -5.75 15.50 0.24
C ARG A 23 -5.72 16.77 -0.61
N GLN A 24 -5.62 17.95 0.00
CA GLN A 24 -5.44 19.21 -0.74
C GLN A 24 -4.10 19.23 -1.50
N ASP A 25 -3.03 18.74 -0.88
CA ASP A 25 -1.68 18.79 -1.45
C ASP A 25 -1.43 17.67 -2.48
N THR A 26 -1.98 16.47 -2.25
CA THR A 26 -1.70 15.26 -3.06
C THR A 26 -2.86 14.81 -3.95
N GLY A 27 -4.07 15.33 -3.71
CA GLY A 27 -5.31 14.84 -4.33
C GLY A 27 -5.82 13.50 -3.76
N LEU A 28 -5.06 12.83 -2.88
CA LEU A 28 -5.34 11.49 -2.39
C LEU A 28 -5.62 11.47 -0.89
N THR A 29 -6.32 10.44 -0.40
CA THR A 29 -6.32 10.18 1.05
C THR A 29 -4.97 9.57 1.44
N PRO A 30 -4.50 9.76 2.68
CA PRO A 30 -3.25 9.13 3.12
C PRO A 30 -3.29 7.60 3.02
N GLY A 31 -4.46 6.98 3.27
CA GLY A 31 -4.64 5.53 3.11
C GLY A 31 -4.50 5.07 1.66
N SER A 32 -5.08 5.81 0.70
CA SER A 32 -4.92 5.54 -0.73
C SER A 32 -3.45 5.70 -1.16
N PHE A 33 -2.79 6.78 -0.73
CA PHE A 33 -1.38 7.01 -1.03
C PHE A 33 -0.47 5.89 -0.50
N LEU A 34 -0.74 5.44 0.73
CA LEU A 34 0.00 4.33 1.31
C LEU A 34 -0.22 3.04 0.52
N ASN A 35 -1.46 2.72 0.16
CA ASN A 35 -1.76 1.51 -0.60
C ASN A 35 -1.13 1.54 -2.00
N ILE A 36 -1.11 2.69 -2.68
CA ILE A 36 -0.39 2.87 -3.94
C ILE A 36 1.10 2.55 -3.74
N SER A 37 1.72 3.15 -2.73
CA SER A 37 3.15 2.94 -2.44
C SER A 37 3.47 1.46 -2.16
N ARG A 38 2.61 0.78 -1.38
CA ARG A 38 2.75 -0.66 -1.10
C ARG A 38 2.63 -1.51 -2.37
N VAL A 39 1.65 -1.19 -3.23
CA VAL A 39 1.43 -1.92 -4.49
C VAL A 39 2.58 -1.70 -5.46
N GLU A 40 3.13 -0.49 -5.57
CA GLU A 40 4.30 -0.21 -6.41
C GLU A 40 5.54 -0.98 -5.94
N PHE A 41 5.78 -1.05 -4.64
CA PHE A 41 6.83 -1.91 -4.07
C PHE A 41 6.59 -3.39 -4.44
N ALA A 42 5.37 -3.90 -4.22
CA ALA A 42 5.02 -5.28 -4.55
C ALA A 42 5.24 -5.60 -6.04
N LYS A 43 4.83 -4.71 -6.95
CA LYS A 43 5.03 -4.88 -8.41
C LYS A 43 6.51 -5.05 -8.75
N ALA A 44 7.38 -4.26 -8.14
CA ALA A 44 8.82 -4.34 -8.38
C ALA A 44 9.40 -5.67 -7.90
N ARG A 45 9.04 -6.12 -6.69
CA ARG A 45 9.55 -7.38 -6.12
C ARG A 45 9.02 -8.62 -6.83
N LEU A 46 7.73 -8.64 -7.18
CA LEU A 46 7.14 -9.75 -7.95
C LEU A 46 7.80 -9.92 -9.32
N ARG A 47 8.10 -8.82 -10.01
CA ARG A 47 8.85 -8.85 -11.28
C ARG A 47 10.30 -9.29 -11.12
N ALA A 48 10.89 -9.09 -9.94
CA ALA A 48 12.21 -9.59 -9.61
C ALA A 48 12.23 -11.10 -9.30
N GLY A 49 11.05 -11.74 -9.22
CA GLY A 49 10.92 -13.17 -8.95
C GLY A 49 10.85 -13.56 -7.47
N ASP A 50 10.64 -12.58 -6.58
CA ASP A 50 10.48 -12.84 -5.16
C ASP A 50 9.22 -13.67 -4.85
N ASP A 51 9.25 -14.41 -3.74
CA ASP A 51 8.10 -15.18 -3.26
C ASP A 51 6.90 -14.28 -2.90
N ILE A 52 5.70 -14.68 -3.33
CA ILE A 52 4.48 -13.87 -3.20
C ILE A 52 4.13 -13.61 -1.73
N ALA A 53 4.34 -14.59 -0.84
CA ALA A 53 4.03 -14.45 0.57
C ALA A 53 4.95 -13.42 1.23
N ASP A 54 6.25 -13.53 0.93
CA ASP A 54 7.27 -12.60 1.43
C ASP A 54 7.03 -11.19 0.91
N VAL A 55 6.69 -11.03 -0.38
CA VAL A 55 6.35 -9.73 -0.94
C VAL A 55 5.16 -9.10 -0.21
N GLY A 56 4.10 -9.87 0.07
CA GLY A 56 2.94 -9.36 0.80
C GLY A 56 3.32 -8.82 2.19
N TYR A 57 4.14 -9.57 2.92
CA TYR A 57 4.62 -9.18 4.25
C TYR A 57 5.54 -7.95 4.18
N GLN A 58 6.54 -7.94 3.29
CA GLN A 58 7.49 -6.84 3.13
C GLN A 58 6.83 -5.54 2.64
N SER A 59 5.78 -5.66 1.82
CA SER A 59 4.93 -4.53 1.42
C SER A 59 4.12 -3.95 2.60
N GLY A 60 4.16 -4.59 3.77
CA GLY A 60 3.54 -4.12 4.99
C GLY A 60 2.05 -4.39 5.07
N PHE A 61 1.56 -5.44 4.40
CA PHE A 61 0.22 -5.98 4.63
C PHE A 61 0.24 -6.93 5.84
N ALA A 62 -0.86 -6.92 6.61
CA ALA A 62 -0.99 -7.77 7.79
C ALA A 62 -1.21 -9.25 7.43
N ASP A 63 -1.83 -9.51 6.28
CA ASP A 63 -2.16 -10.85 5.81
C ASP A 63 -2.21 -10.92 4.27
N GLN A 64 -2.11 -12.14 3.75
CA GLN A 64 -2.11 -12.41 2.30
C GLN A 64 -3.45 -12.10 1.63
N SER A 65 -4.58 -12.26 2.34
CA SER A 65 -5.91 -12.02 1.74
C SER A 65 -6.11 -10.52 1.49
N HIS A 66 -5.70 -9.67 2.44
CA HIS A 66 -5.70 -8.23 2.28
C HIS A 66 -4.74 -7.80 1.18
N PHE A 67 -3.50 -8.31 1.18
CA PHE A 67 -2.55 -8.06 0.10
C PHE A 67 -3.14 -8.40 -1.28
N HIS A 68 -3.68 -9.60 -1.44
CA HIS A 68 -4.24 -10.06 -2.71
C HIS A 68 -5.37 -9.16 -3.19
N LYS A 69 -6.36 -8.86 -2.33
CA LYS A 69 -7.51 -8.02 -2.68
C LYS A 69 -7.08 -6.61 -3.09
N THR A 70 -6.17 -6.00 -2.32
CA THR A 70 -5.64 -4.68 -2.64
C THR A 70 -4.82 -4.71 -3.93
N PHE A 71 -3.93 -5.68 -4.11
CA PHE A 71 -3.11 -5.77 -5.32
C PHE A 71 -3.96 -5.88 -6.58
N VAL A 72 -4.99 -6.75 -6.56
CA VAL A 72 -5.93 -6.90 -7.69
C VAL A 72 -6.72 -5.60 -7.93
N SER A 73 -7.19 -4.93 -6.88
CA SER A 73 -7.96 -3.69 -7.05
C SER A 73 -7.16 -2.56 -7.70
N TYR A 74 -5.84 -2.53 -7.52
CA TYR A 74 -4.97 -1.51 -8.07
C TYR A 74 -4.31 -1.88 -9.40
N THR A 75 -4.15 -3.18 -9.72
CA THR A 75 -3.41 -3.62 -10.92
C THR A 75 -4.26 -4.38 -11.94
N ALA A 76 -5.50 -4.75 -11.59
CA ALA A 76 -6.37 -5.63 -12.37
C ALA A 76 -5.77 -7.02 -12.68
N ALA A 77 -4.71 -7.42 -11.98
CA ALA A 77 -4.06 -8.72 -12.11
C ALA A 77 -3.73 -9.29 -10.72
N THR A 78 -3.69 -10.60 -10.60
CA THR A 78 -3.25 -11.26 -9.37
C THR A 78 -1.74 -11.11 -9.17
N PRO A 79 -1.22 -11.18 -7.93
CA PRO A 79 0.23 -11.19 -7.70
C PRO A 79 0.97 -12.27 -8.51
N ARG A 80 0.36 -13.45 -8.68
CA ARG A 80 0.92 -14.56 -9.47
C ARG A 80 0.99 -14.25 -10.96
N GLN A 81 -0.06 -13.66 -11.53
CA GLN A 81 -0.06 -13.17 -12.92
C GLN A 81 1.07 -12.16 -13.13
N TYR A 82 1.20 -11.20 -12.20
CA TYR A 82 2.25 -10.19 -12.24
C TYR A 82 3.68 -10.77 -12.16
N ALA A 83 3.89 -11.77 -11.29
CA ALA A 83 5.19 -12.43 -11.13
C ALA A 83 5.59 -13.26 -12.35
N THR A 84 4.61 -13.84 -13.05
CA THR A 84 4.87 -14.73 -14.20
C THR A 84 4.80 -14.02 -15.55
N GLY A 85 4.48 -12.72 -15.57
CA GLY A 85 4.33 -11.93 -16.81
C GLY A 85 3.15 -12.39 -17.69
N ARG A 86 2.13 -13.03 -17.08
CA ARG A 86 0.96 -13.60 -17.76
C ARG A 86 -0.32 -12.89 -17.38
#